data_AF-R4K8G9-F1
#
_entry.id   AF-R4K8G9-F1
#
_cell.length_a   1.000
_cell.length_b   1.000
_cell.length_c   1.000
_cell.angle_alpha   90.00
_cell.angle_beta   90.00
_cell.angle_gamma   90.00
#
_symmetry.space_group_name_H-M   'P 1'
#
loop_
_entity.id
_entity.type
_entity.pdbx_description
1 polymer ?
#
loop_
_entity_poly.entity_id
_entity_poly.type
_entity_poly.pdbx_seq_one_letter_code
_entity_poly.pdbx_strand_id
1 'polypeptide(L)'
;MSFFDVASKLQDYDFDGFFNSVTEEQVKYVLSKDTLDKNDFICLLSPAAEKFIEPMAQKAHKIAINNFGKAVTLYTPIYIANYCVNKCAYCGYNVENDVHRKKLNMEEIEKEAKAIHASGLRHIILLTGESRFHSPVSYIKDAVKLLKKYFSSICIEIYPLEEDEYRELVEAGVDSLTIYQETYDMKKYDEIHLAGPKKNYRYRVETPERAARAGIRGMGVGALYGLDNWRKEAYFSGLHARYIQDMFPYMEISMSVPRIRPHAGSFTDIKDVNDRNLVQIMLAFKIFLKRSGINVTTREAAELRDNLIPLGVTKISAGVSTEVGGHSCKAEDQGEKQFEISDKRSVKEISDMLKAKGYCPVMKDWEYV
;
A
#
# COMPACT_ATOMS: atom_id res chain seq x y z
N MET A 1 20.10 -1.97 -14.76
CA MET A 1 19.26 -3.17 -14.56
C MET A 1 18.09 -2.69 -13.72
N SER A 2 16.87 -2.73 -14.25
CA SER A 2 15.67 -2.35 -13.50
C SER A 2 15.19 -3.52 -12.65
N PHE A 3 14.24 -3.29 -11.75
CA PHE A 3 13.62 -4.37 -11.00
C PHE A 3 12.88 -5.36 -11.90
N PHE A 4 12.40 -4.94 -13.08
CA PHE A 4 11.84 -5.84 -14.08
C PHE A 4 12.84 -6.97 -14.43
N ASP A 5 14.10 -6.64 -14.67
CA ASP A 5 15.14 -7.63 -15.00
C ASP A 5 15.37 -8.63 -13.85
N VAL A 6 15.24 -8.18 -12.60
CA VAL A 6 15.34 -9.03 -11.41
C VAL A 6 14.11 -9.94 -11.31
N ALA A 7 12.91 -9.37 -11.48
CA ALA A 7 11.65 -10.11 -11.42
C ALA A 7 11.54 -11.16 -12.53
N SER A 8 11.97 -10.84 -13.76
CA SER A 8 11.98 -11.77 -14.89
C SER A 8 12.84 -13.00 -14.63
N LYS A 9 14.03 -12.84 -14.03
CA LYS A 9 14.93 -13.96 -13.71
C LYS A 9 14.38 -14.91 -12.65
N LEU A 10 13.44 -14.44 -11.85
CA LEU A 10 12.85 -15.20 -10.74
C LEU A 10 11.49 -15.80 -11.10
N GLN A 11 10.96 -15.57 -12.31
CA GLN A 11 9.67 -16.16 -12.73
C GLN A 11 9.70 -17.70 -12.71
N ASP A 12 10.84 -18.30 -13.09
CA ASP A 12 11.03 -19.76 -13.12
C ASP A 12 11.74 -20.31 -11.87
N TYR A 13 11.82 -19.53 -10.78
CA TYR A 13 12.43 -20.00 -9.54
C TYR A 13 11.58 -21.12 -8.90
N ASP A 14 12.23 -22.21 -8.49
CA ASP A 14 11.56 -23.34 -7.83
C ASP A 14 11.23 -23.02 -6.36
N PHE A 15 10.20 -22.20 -6.18
CA PHE A 15 9.68 -21.82 -4.87
C PHE A 15 9.20 -23.03 -4.06
N ASP A 16 8.54 -23.99 -4.72
CA ASP A 16 7.94 -25.13 -4.03
C ASP A 16 9.04 -26.09 -3.52
N GLY A 17 10.03 -26.39 -4.36
CA GLY A 17 11.23 -27.12 -3.95
C GLY A 17 11.99 -26.42 -2.83
N PHE A 18 12.16 -25.09 -2.91
CA PHE A 18 12.78 -24.33 -1.83
C PHE A 18 11.98 -24.45 -0.53
N PHE A 19 10.69 -24.16 -0.53
CA PHE A 19 9.86 -24.19 0.67
C PHE A 19 9.78 -25.58 1.31
N ASN A 20 9.76 -26.65 0.50
CA ASN A 20 9.78 -28.03 0.98
C ASN A 20 11.13 -28.43 1.61
N SER A 21 12.22 -27.75 1.24
CA SER A 21 13.54 -27.97 1.81
C SER A 21 13.79 -27.23 3.13
N VAL A 22 12.94 -26.24 3.48
CA VAL A 22 13.15 -25.41 4.67
C VAL A 22 12.84 -26.19 5.95
N THR A 23 13.83 -26.28 6.85
CA THR A 23 13.67 -26.92 8.17
C THR A 23 13.42 -25.91 9.29
N GLU A 24 12.93 -26.40 10.43
CA GLU A 24 12.73 -25.57 11.63
C GLU A 24 14.05 -25.02 12.19
N GLU A 25 15.14 -25.79 12.10
CA GLU A 25 16.49 -25.38 12.49
C GLU A 25 16.99 -24.22 11.62
N GLN A 26 16.71 -24.26 10.31
CA GLN A 26 17.04 -23.16 9.41
C GLN A 26 16.27 -21.89 9.78
N VAL A 27 14.97 -22.00 10.08
CA VAL A 27 14.18 -20.84 10.54
C VAL A 27 14.76 -20.26 11.83
N LYS A 28 15.09 -21.10 12.82
CA LYS A 28 15.72 -20.66 14.08
C LYS A 28 17.06 -19.95 13.83
N TYR A 29 17.88 -20.49 12.93
CA TYR A 29 19.14 -19.87 12.53
C TYR A 29 18.95 -18.52 11.84
N VAL A 30 18.00 -18.41 10.91
CA VAL A 30 17.65 -17.13 10.26
C VAL A 30 17.17 -16.11 11.30
N LEU A 31 16.38 -16.54 12.29
CA LEU A 31 15.91 -15.67 13.36
C LEU A 31 17.02 -15.20 14.31
N SER A 32 18.15 -15.89 14.42
CA SER A 32 19.28 -15.43 15.23
C SER A 32 20.15 -14.37 14.53
N LYS A 33 20.09 -14.28 13.19
CA LYS A 33 20.86 -13.31 12.42
C LYS A 33 20.40 -11.87 12.67
N ASP A 34 21.32 -10.93 12.74
CA ASP A 34 20.95 -9.52 12.80
C ASP A 34 20.42 -9.03 11.46
N THR A 35 21.14 -9.25 10.36
CA THR A 35 20.77 -8.78 9.02
C THR A 35 20.48 -9.98 8.14
N LEU A 36 19.40 -9.90 7.35
CA LEU A 36 18.94 -10.97 6.47
C LEU A 36 19.28 -10.64 5.02
N ASP A 37 19.71 -11.66 4.28
CA ASP A 37 19.75 -11.63 2.82
C ASP A 37 18.43 -12.10 2.20
N LYS A 38 18.40 -12.24 0.86
CA LYS A 38 17.21 -12.71 0.14
C LYS A 38 16.82 -14.16 0.46
N ASN A 39 17.80 -15.05 0.70
CA ASN A 39 17.55 -16.47 1.00
C ASN A 39 17.02 -16.63 2.42
N ASP A 40 17.53 -15.82 3.34
CA ASP A 40 17.00 -15.70 4.69
C ASP A 40 15.56 -15.18 4.70
N PHE A 41 15.25 -14.19 3.86
CA PHE A 41 13.91 -13.62 3.78
C PHE A 41 12.88 -14.63 3.27
N ILE A 42 13.16 -15.35 2.18
CA ILE A 42 12.25 -16.39 1.67
C ILE A 42 12.07 -17.53 2.67
N CYS A 43 13.09 -17.86 3.49
CA CYS A 43 12.97 -18.82 4.58
C CYS A 43 11.89 -18.40 5.59
N LEU A 44 11.80 -17.12 5.95
CA LEU A 44 10.75 -16.61 6.86
C LEU A 44 9.33 -16.64 6.27
N LEU A 45 9.19 -16.77 4.95
CA LEU A 45 7.90 -16.93 4.26
C LEU A 45 7.48 -18.39 4.12
N SER A 46 8.36 -19.35 4.44
CA SER A 46 8.09 -20.77 4.29
C SER A 46 6.96 -21.28 5.19
N PRO A 47 6.33 -22.43 4.87
CA PRO A 47 5.41 -23.11 5.78
C PRO A 47 6.04 -23.48 7.12
N ALA A 48 7.33 -23.86 7.13
CA ALA A 48 8.05 -24.18 8.38
C ALA A 48 8.09 -22.98 9.34
N ALA A 49 8.20 -21.75 8.81
CA ALA A 49 8.22 -20.53 9.60
C ALA A 49 6.87 -20.20 10.27
N GLU A 50 5.75 -20.81 9.85
CA GLU A 50 4.46 -20.61 10.52
C GLU A 50 4.50 -21.04 12.00
N LYS A 51 5.34 -22.01 12.37
CA LYS A 51 5.53 -22.44 13.76
C LYS A 51 6.29 -21.42 14.62
N PHE A 52 6.91 -20.41 13.98
CA PHE A 52 7.79 -19.42 14.61
C PHE A 52 7.21 -18.00 14.59
N ILE A 53 5.90 -17.86 14.37
CA ILE A 53 5.22 -16.55 14.34
C ILE A 53 5.48 -15.74 15.62
N GLU A 54 5.43 -16.36 16.80
CA GLU A 54 5.69 -15.67 18.06
C GLU A 54 7.16 -15.17 18.17
N PRO A 55 8.19 -16.01 17.95
CA PRO A 55 9.57 -15.53 17.83
C PRO A 55 9.77 -14.42 16.78
N MET A 56 9.11 -14.55 15.61
CA MET A 56 9.12 -13.50 14.58
C MET A 56 8.48 -12.21 15.09
N ALA A 57 7.36 -12.30 15.81
CA ALA A 57 6.63 -11.16 16.40
C ALA A 57 7.51 -10.40 17.39
N GLN A 58 8.17 -11.10 18.30
CA GLN A 58 9.07 -10.49 19.28
C GLN A 58 10.25 -9.78 18.60
N LYS A 59 10.85 -10.41 17.58
CA LYS A 59 11.94 -9.80 16.82
C LYS A 59 11.48 -8.57 16.02
N ALA A 60 10.37 -8.67 15.31
CA ALA A 60 9.79 -7.56 14.54
C ALA A 60 9.41 -6.39 15.46
N HIS A 61 8.81 -6.67 16.63
CA HIS A 61 8.49 -5.67 17.64
C HIS A 61 9.73 -4.91 18.09
N LYS A 62 10.80 -5.63 18.48
CA LYS A 62 12.07 -5.02 18.88
C LYS A 62 12.67 -4.15 17.76
N ILE A 63 12.65 -4.65 16.52
CA ILE A 63 13.12 -3.89 15.35
C ILE A 63 12.29 -2.62 15.17
N ALA A 64 10.96 -2.71 15.27
CA ALA A 64 10.05 -1.58 15.14
C ALA A 64 10.30 -0.51 16.21
N ILE A 65 10.35 -0.90 17.49
CA ILE A 65 10.65 0.03 18.58
C ILE A 65 12.00 0.72 18.38
N ASN A 66 13.04 -0.01 17.97
CA ASN A 66 14.37 0.56 17.77
C ASN A 66 14.45 1.57 16.62
N ASN A 67 13.60 1.44 15.59
CA ASN A 67 13.66 2.31 14.40
C ASN A 67 12.59 3.42 14.43
N PHE A 68 11.43 3.18 15.05
CA PHE A 68 10.24 4.04 14.96
C PHE A 68 9.70 4.44 16.35
N GLY A 69 10.22 3.85 17.43
CA GLY A 69 9.62 3.99 18.75
C GLY A 69 8.17 3.50 18.74
N LYS A 70 7.29 4.23 19.43
CA LYS A 70 5.86 3.94 19.49
C LYS A 70 5.00 4.94 18.69
N ALA A 71 5.59 5.64 17.74
CA ALA A 71 4.86 6.54 16.85
C ALA A 71 4.10 5.74 15.79
N VAL A 72 2.81 6.06 15.60
CA VAL A 72 1.99 5.51 14.52
C VAL A 72 1.31 6.66 13.79
N THR A 73 1.68 6.88 12.54
CA THR A 73 1.15 7.98 11.73
C THR A 73 -0.24 7.65 11.21
N LEU A 74 -1.17 8.57 11.44
CA LEU A 74 -2.55 8.47 10.98
C LEU A 74 -2.71 9.22 9.66
N TYR A 75 -3.46 8.63 8.74
CA TYR A 75 -3.83 9.24 7.48
C TYR A 75 -5.22 8.77 7.05
N THR A 76 -5.77 9.37 5.99
CA THR A 76 -6.98 8.86 5.33
C THR A 76 -6.86 9.03 3.82
N PRO A 77 -7.44 8.13 3.01
CA PRO A 77 -7.53 8.36 1.57
C PRO A 77 -8.56 9.46 1.24
N ILE A 78 -8.31 10.17 0.15
CA ILE A 78 -9.24 11.09 -0.51
C ILE A 78 -9.38 10.67 -1.98
N TYR A 79 -10.55 10.12 -2.32
CA TYR A 79 -10.87 9.70 -3.68
C TYR A 79 -11.51 10.89 -4.43
N ILE A 80 -10.85 11.40 -5.47
CA ILE A 80 -11.33 12.58 -6.21
C ILE A 80 -11.91 12.23 -7.60
N ALA A 81 -11.74 10.99 -8.07
CA ALA A 81 -12.37 10.49 -9.28
C ALA A 81 -12.36 8.95 -9.35
N ASN A 82 -13.42 8.32 -9.85
CA ASN A 82 -13.49 6.86 -10.06
C ASN A 82 -13.63 6.44 -11.53
N TYR A 83 -13.49 7.38 -12.47
CA TYR A 83 -13.38 7.06 -13.89
C TYR A 83 -12.08 6.30 -14.17
N CYS A 84 -12.19 5.15 -14.84
CA CYS A 84 -11.06 4.30 -15.19
C CYS A 84 -11.29 3.71 -16.59
N VAL A 85 -10.23 3.53 -17.37
CA VAL A 85 -10.27 2.90 -18.70
C VAL A 85 -9.81 1.43 -18.67
N ASN A 86 -9.31 0.95 -17.53
CA ASN A 86 -8.83 -0.42 -17.41
C ASN A 86 -9.96 -1.41 -17.11
N LYS A 87 -9.72 -2.65 -17.54
CA LYS A 87 -10.53 -3.82 -17.23
C LYS A 87 -9.81 -4.75 -16.24
N CYS A 88 -9.55 -4.25 -15.04
CA CYS A 88 -9.00 -5.08 -13.96
C CYS A 88 -10.10 -5.94 -13.37
N ALA A 89 -9.96 -7.26 -13.42
CA ALA A 89 -11.02 -8.18 -13.02
C ALA A 89 -11.46 -7.98 -11.54
N TYR A 90 -10.50 -7.66 -10.66
CA TYR A 90 -10.65 -7.57 -9.21
C TYR A 90 -11.00 -6.17 -8.66
N CYS A 91 -11.38 -5.21 -9.51
CA CYS A 91 -11.53 -3.80 -9.11
C CYS A 91 -12.94 -3.27 -9.35
N GLY A 92 -13.53 -2.63 -8.33
CA GLY A 92 -14.83 -1.96 -8.45
C GLY A 92 -14.88 -0.87 -9.52
N TYR A 93 -13.73 -0.23 -9.81
CA TYR A 93 -13.65 0.82 -10.83
C TYR A 93 -13.41 0.30 -12.25
N ASN A 94 -13.37 -1.01 -12.48
CA ASN A 94 -13.33 -1.59 -13.83
C ASN A 94 -14.33 -0.87 -14.75
N VAL A 95 -13.90 -0.45 -15.94
CA VAL A 95 -14.71 0.33 -16.89
C VAL A 95 -16.01 -0.36 -17.30
N GLU A 96 -16.07 -1.70 -17.23
CA GLU A 96 -17.26 -2.49 -17.57
C GLU A 96 -18.29 -2.59 -16.43
N ASN A 97 -17.90 -2.24 -15.20
CA ASN A 97 -18.85 -2.20 -14.10
C ASN A 97 -19.78 -0.99 -14.25
N ASP A 98 -21.08 -1.27 -14.16
CA ASP A 98 -22.12 -0.24 -14.05
C ASP A 98 -22.16 0.28 -12.60
N VAL A 99 -21.42 1.36 -12.38
CA VAL A 99 -21.25 2.01 -11.08
C VAL A 99 -21.40 3.51 -11.22
N HIS A 100 -21.81 4.19 -10.16
CA HIS A 100 -21.94 5.64 -10.18
C HIS A 100 -20.58 6.31 -10.37
N ARG A 101 -20.30 6.81 -11.58
CA ARG A 101 -19.04 7.49 -11.90
C ARG A 101 -19.10 8.95 -11.46
N LYS A 102 -18.08 9.38 -10.72
CA LYS A 102 -17.91 10.75 -10.24
C LYS A 102 -16.49 11.23 -10.42
N LYS A 103 -16.38 12.52 -10.73
CA LYS A 103 -15.17 13.33 -10.68
C LYS A 103 -15.51 14.57 -9.87
N LEU A 104 -14.76 14.85 -8.82
CA LEU A 104 -14.94 16.07 -8.04
C LEU A 104 -14.45 17.30 -8.81
N ASN A 105 -15.10 18.44 -8.64
CA ASN A 105 -14.53 19.72 -9.00
C ASN A 105 -13.64 20.26 -7.85
N MET A 106 -12.91 21.36 -8.08
CA MET A 106 -12.00 21.92 -7.07
C MET A 106 -12.71 22.40 -5.80
N GLU A 107 -13.95 22.89 -5.89
CA GLU A 107 -14.72 23.28 -4.72
C GLU A 107 -15.13 22.06 -3.87
N GLU A 108 -15.52 20.97 -4.52
CA GLU A 108 -15.82 19.70 -3.85
C GLU A 108 -14.56 19.08 -3.22
N ILE A 109 -13.42 19.10 -3.91
CA ILE A 109 -12.13 18.67 -3.34
C ILE A 109 -11.78 19.50 -2.10
N GLU A 110 -12.02 20.82 -2.12
CA GLU A 110 -11.77 21.66 -0.95
C GLU A 110 -12.71 21.31 0.21
N LYS A 111 -13.98 20.98 -0.06
CA LYS A 111 -14.93 20.54 0.98
C LYS A 111 -14.49 19.22 1.63
N GLU A 112 -14.06 18.25 0.83
CA GLU A 112 -13.45 16.99 1.33
C GLU A 112 -12.22 17.30 2.20
N ALA A 113 -11.33 18.17 1.70
CA ALA A 113 -10.11 18.55 2.41
C ALA A 113 -10.41 19.19 3.77
N LYS A 114 -11.39 20.10 3.84
CA LYS A 114 -11.83 20.74 5.09
C LYS A 114 -12.41 19.73 6.07
N ALA A 115 -13.24 18.79 5.60
CA ALA A 115 -13.82 17.73 6.44
C ALA A 115 -12.73 16.83 7.04
N ILE A 116 -11.77 16.38 6.22
CA ILE A 116 -10.64 15.57 6.68
C ILE A 116 -9.76 16.38 7.63
N HIS A 117 -9.39 17.62 7.29
CA HIS A 117 -8.50 18.45 8.10
C HIS A 117 -9.07 18.75 9.50
N ALA A 118 -10.41 18.89 9.61
CA ALA A 118 -11.11 19.09 10.87
C ALA A 118 -10.99 17.91 11.84
N SER A 119 -10.71 16.69 11.34
CA SER A 119 -10.41 15.52 12.19
C SER A 119 -9.03 15.59 12.86
N GLY A 120 -8.18 16.52 12.45
CA GLY A 120 -6.80 16.68 12.93
C GLY A 120 -5.74 16.06 12.01
N LEU A 121 -6.12 15.26 11.02
CA LEU A 121 -5.19 14.65 10.07
C LEU A 121 -4.41 15.71 9.27
N ARG A 122 -3.12 15.46 9.02
CA ARG A 122 -2.26 16.25 8.11
C ARG A 122 -1.62 15.42 7.00
N HIS A 123 -1.97 14.14 6.93
CA HIS A 123 -1.52 13.17 5.93
C HIS A 123 -2.73 12.61 5.18
N ILE A 124 -2.64 12.61 3.86
CA ILE A 124 -3.64 12.00 2.98
C ILE A 124 -2.98 11.14 1.91
N ILE A 125 -3.75 10.19 1.38
CA ILE A 125 -3.45 9.54 0.10
C ILE A 125 -4.50 10.02 -0.92
N LEU A 126 -4.07 10.67 -1.99
CA LEU A 126 -4.92 11.13 -3.08
C LEU A 126 -5.09 10.02 -4.12
N LEU A 127 -6.33 9.63 -4.40
CA LEU A 127 -6.63 8.53 -5.33
C LEU A 127 -7.51 8.96 -6.50
N THR A 128 -7.22 8.37 -7.65
CA THR A 128 -8.10 8.39 -8.83
C THR A 128 -8.14 7.01 -9.50
N GLY A 129 -9.19 6.76 -10.29
CA GLY A 129 -9.11 5.77 -11.36
C GLY A 129 -8.10 6.20 -12.46
N GLU A 130 -7.83 5.29 -13.40
CA GLU A 130 -6.94 5.56 -14.53
C GLU A 130 -7.73 6.08 -15.74
N SER A 131 -7.85 7.39 -15.86
CA SER A 131 -8.46 8.01 -17.04
C SER A 131 -7.81 9.34 -17.34
N ARG A 132 -6.88 9.38 -18.30
CA ARG A 132 -6.24 10.65 -18.72
C ARG A 132 -7.21 11.68 -19.28
N PHE A 133 -8.41 11.28 -19.69
CA PHE A 133 -9.48 12.22 -20.09
C PHE A 133 -10.17 12.86 -18.88
N HIS A 134 -10.62 12.05 -17.91
CA HIS A 134 -11.37 12.56 -16.76
C HIS A 134 -10.44 13.13 -15.67
N SER A 135 -9.35 12.44 -15.37
CA SER A 135 -8.34 12.79 -14.36
C SER A 135 -6.94 12.95 -15.00
N PRO A 136 -6.74 13.90 -15.95
CA PRO A 136 -5.40 14.20 -16.48
C PRO A 136 -4.45 14.66 -15.36
N VAL A 137 -3.14 14.58 -15.64
CA VAL A 137 -2.11 15.02 -14.69
C VAL A 137 -2.30 16.49 -14.27
N SER A 138 -2.75 17.37 -15.17
CA SER A 138 -3.07 18.77 -14.84
C SER A 138 -4.14 18.91 -13.76
N TYR A 139 -5.20 18.10 -13.82
CA TYR A 139 -6.25 18.08 -12.80
C TYR A 139 -5.72 17.58 -11.45
N ILE A 140 -4.87 16.55 -11.46
CA ILE A 140 -4.23 16.03 -10.25
C ILE A 140 -3.29 17.09 -9.65
N LYS A 141 -2.51 17.79 -10.49
CA LYS A 141 -1.61 18.88 -10.09
C LYS A 141 -2.37 20.03 -9.43
N ASP A 142 -3.50 20.45 -10.00
CA ASP A 142 -4.33 21.50 -9.43
C ASP A 142 -4.96 21.07 -8.10
N ALA A 143 -5.40 19.81 -7.99
CA ALA A 143 -5.88 19.23 -6.73
C ALA A 143 -4.77 19.22 -5.66
N VAL A 144 -3.55 18.80 -6.00
CA VAL A 144 -2.40 18.81 -5.07
C VAL A 144 -2.12 20.22 -4.57
N LYS A 145 -2.06 21.23 -5.45
CA LYS A 145 -1.84 22.63 -5.06
C LYS A 145 -2.91 23.14 -4.09
N LEU A 146 -4.16 22.76 -4.30
CA LEU A 146 -5.26 23.08 -3.39
C LEU A 146 -5.09 22.37 -2.04
N LEU A 147 -4.81 21.07 -2.07
CA LEU A 147 -4.68 20.21 -0.89
C LEU A 147 -3.50 20.60 0.00
N LYS A 148 -2.43 21.19 -0.56
CA LYS A 148 -1.28 21.71 0.20
C LYS A 148 -1.63 22.79 1.22
N LYS A 149 -2.78 23.46 1.07
CA LYS A 149 -3.29 24.40 2.08
C LYS A 149 -3.71 23.70 3.39
N TYR A 150 -4.01 22.41 3.33
CA TYR A 150 -4.62 21.64 4.43
C TYR A 150 -3.70 20.52 4.94
N PHE A 151 -2.87 19.94 4.06
CA PHE A 151 -2.08 18.75 4.37
C PHE A 151 -0.59 19.02 4.20
N SER A 152 0.17 18.64 5.22
CA SER A 152 1.63 18.72 5.18
C SER A 152 2.20 17.61 4.29
N SER A 153 1.54 16.45 4.26
CA SER A 153 1.91 15.28 3.46
C SER A 153 0.78 14.85 2.51
N ILE A 154 1.12 14.73 1.23
CA ILE A 154 0.26 14.28 0.14
C ILE A 154 0.97 13.12 -0.56
N CYS A 155 0.51 11.92 -0.24
CA CYS A 155 0.82 10.72 -1.01
C CYS A 155 -0.15 10.62 -2.18
N ILE A 156 0.30 10.15 -3.34
CA ILE A 156 -0.57 9.79 -4.46
C ILE A 156 -0.66 8.27 -4.60
N GLU A 157 -1.84 7.76 -4.92
CA GLU A 157 -2.07 6.38 -5.35
C GLU A 157 -2.92 6.44 -6.61
N ILE A 158 -2.24 6.70 -7.73
CA ILE A 158 -2.81 6.94 -9.06
C ILE A 158 -2.17 5.98 -10.08
N TYR A 159 -2.58 6.10 -11.34
CA TYR A 159 -1.98 5.35 -12.43
C TYR A 159 -0.51 5.73 -12.68
N PRO A 160 0.31 4.82 -13.23
CA PRO A 160 1.70 5.12 -13.56
C PRO A 160 1.84 6.32 -14.50
N LEU A 161 2.80 7.19 -14.20
CA LEU A 161 3.13 8.36 -14.99
C LEU A 161 4.53 8.27 -15.60
N GLU A 162 4.80 9.19 -16.53
CA GLU A 162 6.15 9.48 -16.98
C GLU A 162 6.95 10.22 -15.90
N GLU A 163 8.28 10.17 -16.00
CA GLU A 163 9.16 10.78 -15.00
C GLU A 163 8.96 12.30 -14.89
N ASP A 164 8.79 13.00 -16.01
CA ASP A 164 8.55 14.45 -16.02
C ASP A 164 7.20 14.82 -15.39
N GLU A 165 6.17 13.99 -15.58
CA GLU A 165 4.87 14.20 -14.97
C GLU A 165 4.93 13.99 -13.45
N TYR A 166 5.70 13.02 -12.97
CA TYR A 166 5.98 12.90 -11.53
C TYR A 166 6.73 14.13 -11.00
N ARG A 167 7.69 14.66 -11.75
CA ARG A 167 8.44 15.86 -11.35
C ARG A 167 7.51 17.06 -11.20
N GLU A 168 6.57 17.25 -12.12
CA GLU A 168 5.54 18.28 -12.01
C GLU A 168 4.66 18.15 -10.76
N LEU A 169 4.32 16.91 -10.36
CA LEU A 169 3.53 16.65 -9.15
C LEU A 169 4.35 16.86 -7.87
N VAL A 170 5.63 16.49 -7.88
CA VAL A 170 6.56 16.77 -6.77
C VAL A 170 6.69 18.28 -6.56
N GLU A 171 6.89 19.05 -7.63
CA GLU A 171 6.93 20.52 -7.58
C GLU A 171 5.61 21.14 -7.08
N ALA A 172 4.47 20.50 -7.36
CA ALA A 172 3.18 20.93 -6.84
C ALA A 172 2.99 20.60 -5.35
N GLY A 173 3.76 19.66 -4.80
CA GLY A 173 3.79 19.32 -3.39
C GLY A 173 3.50 17.87 -3.03
N VAL A 174 3.49 16.94 -4.00
CA VAL A 174 3.48 15.49 -3.70
C VAL A 174 4.82 15.08 -3.09
N ASP A 175 4.79 14.37 -1.96
CA ASP A 175 6.00 13.86 -1.31
C ASP A 175 6.16 12.33 -1.45
N SER A 176 5.08 11.60 -1.68
CA SER A 176 5.10 10.14 -1.68
C SER A 176 4.18 9.51 -2.73
N LEU A 177 4.53 8.29 -3.14
CA LEU A 177 3.74 7.45 -4.05
C LEU A 177 3.45 6.12 -3.36
N THR A 178 2.20 5.69 -3.37
CA THR A 178 1.84 4.29 -3.13
C THR A 178 1.49 3.65 -4.46
N ILE A 179 2.15 2.54 -4.80
CA ILE A 179 1.81 1.77 -6.00
C ILE A 179 1.95 0.27 -5.74
N TYR A 180 0.84 -0.44 -5.90
CA TYR A 180 0.83 -1.88 -5.80
C TYR A 180 1.09 -2.51 -7.15
N GLN A 181 2.03 -3.45 -7.20
CA GLN A 181 2.23 -4.26 -8.40
C GLN A 181 1.02 -5.17 -8.66
N GLU A 182 0.15 -5.36 -7.66
CA GLU A 182 -1.03 -6.24 -7.66
C GLU A 182 -0.62 -7.71 -7.62
N THR A 183 0.12 -8.18 -8.63
CA THR A 183 0.75 -9.50 -8.68
C THR A 183 2.06 -9.40 -9.46
N TYR A 184 3.12 -10.01 -8.92
CA TYR A 184 4.43 -10.09 -9.54
C TYR A 184 4.56 -11.26 -10.51
N ASP A 185 3.66 -12.25 -10.48
CA ASP A 185 3.57 -13.28 -11.50
C ASP A 185 3.09 -12.67 -12.83
N MET A 186 3.94 -12.73 -13.86
CA MET A 186 3.67 -12.06 -15.13
C MET A 186 2.49 -12.68 -15.89
N LYS A 187 2.26 -13.99 -15.73
CA LYS A 187 1.13 -14.68 -16.39
C LYS A 187 -0.16 -14.29 -15.71
N LYS A 188 -0.21 -14.37 -14.37
CA LYS A 188 -1.37 -13.97 -13.59
C LYS A 188 -1.71 -12.50 -13.78
N TYR A 189 -0.70 -11.64 -13.88
CA TYR A 189 -0.89 -10.24 -14.19
C TYR A 189 -1.62 -10.03 -15.53
N ASP A 190 -1.21 -10.74 -16.59
CA ASP A 190 -1.85 -10.63 -17.91
C ASP A 190 -3.30 -11.12 -17.90
N GLU A 191 -3.58 -12.20 -17.16
CA GLU A 191 -4.90 -12.80 -17.00
C GLU A 191 -5.91 -11.87 -16.31
N ILE A 192 -5.49 -11.11 -15.30
CA ILE A 192 -6.41 -10.29 -14.49
C ILE A 192 -6.49 -8.82 -14.93
N HIS A 193 -5.53 -8.36 -15.74
CA HIS A 193 -5.55 -7.03 -16.37
C HIS A 193 -5.97 -7.19 -17.84
N LEU A 194 -7.27 -7.32 -18.07
CA LEU A 194 -7.83 -7.76 -19.35
C LEU A 194 -7.60 -6.74 -20.49
N ALA A 195 -7.68 -5.45 -20.18
CA ALA A 195 -7.46 -4.35 -21.13
C ALA A 195 -7.11 -3.04 -20.44
N GLY A 196 -6.62 -2.09 -21.23
CA GLY A 196 -6.21 -0.75 -20.79
C GLY A 196 -4.71 -0.65 -20.50
N PRO A 197 -4.19 0.56 -20.22
CA PRO A 197 -2.75 0.79 -20.07
C PRO A 197 -2.13 0.00 -18.90
N LYS A 198 -2.91 -0.30 -17.85
CA LYS A 198 -2.44 -1.10 -16.71
C LYS A 198 -2.03 -2.51 -17.11
N LYS A 199 -2.46 -3.07 -18.26
CA LYS A 199 -1.98 -4.38 -18.74
C LYS A 199 -0.47 -4.40 -19.03
N ASN A 200 0.18 -3.24 -19.22
CA ASN A 200 1.62 -3.15 -19.40
C ASN A 200 2.36 -3.43 -18.06
N TYR A 201 2.68 -4.70 -17.81
CA TYR A 201 3.40 -5.17 -16.62
C TYR A 201 4.71 -4.40 -16.40
N ARG A 202 5.54 -4.29 -17.45
CA ARG A 202 6.87 -3.68 -17.35
C ARG A 202 6.77 -2.22 -16.94
N TYR A 203 5.87 -1.48 -17.60
CA TYR A 203 5.64 -0.08 -17.27
C TYR A 203 5.18 0.10 -15.83
N ARG A 204 4.31 -0.79 -15.31
CA ARG A 204 3.87 -0.76 -13.91
C ARG A 204 5.01 -1.08 -12.94
N VAL A 205 5.75 -2.17 -13.16
CA VAL A 205 6.78 -2.61 -12.20
C VAL A 205 7.98 -1.66 -12.14
N GLU A 206 8.28 -0.95 -13.23
CA GLU A 206 9.34 0.08 -13.27
C GLU A 206 8.87 1.45 -12.71
N THR A 207 7.61 1.59 -12.30
CA THR A 207 7.06 2.87 -11.80
C THR A 207 7.76 3.39 -10.55
N PRO A 208 8.06 2.57 -9.52
CA PRO A 208 8.76 3.05 -8.33
C PRO A 208 10.11 3.71 -8.65
N GLU A 209 10.85 3.18 -9.63
CA GLU A 209 12.11 3.78 -10.07
C GLU A 209 11.91 5.11 -10.78
N ARG A 210 10.91 5.23 -11.67
CA ARG A 210 10.60 6.49 -12.36
C ARG A 210 10.23 7.58 -11.35
N ALA A 211 9.34 7.26 -10.42
CA ALA A 211 8.93 8.17 -9.36
C ALA A 211 10.11 8.59 -8.44
N ALA A 212 10.97 7.63 -8.08
CA ALA A 212 12.17 7.90 -7.27
C ALA A 212 13.13 8.90 -7.94
N ARG A 213 13.38 8.73 -9.26
CA ARG A 213 14.21 9.66 -10.05
C ARG A 213 13.58 11.04 -10.21
N ALA A 214 12.26 11.12 -10.21
CA ALA A 214 11.51 12.38 -10.26
C ALA A 214 11.51 13.17 -8.94
N GLY A 215 12.05 12.60 -7.85
CA GLY A 215 12.18 13.28 -6.56
C GLY A 215 11.11 12.93 -5.51
N ILE A 216 10.29 11.91 -5.77
CA ILE A 216 9.41 11.32 -4.74
C ILE A 216 10.27 10.82 -3.58
N ARG A 217 9.88 11.16 -2.34
CA ARG A 217 10.66 10.84 -1.12
C ARG A 217 10.13 9.62 -0.38
N GLY A 218 8.81 9.40 -0.38
CA GLY A 218 8.18 8.23 0.22
C GLY A 218 7.63 7.27 -0.82
N MET A 219 7.79 5.96 -0.60
CA MET A 219 7.31 4.94 -1.52
C MET A 219 6.63 3.79 -0.78
N GLY A 220 5.34 3.62 -1.03
CA GLY A 220 4.53 2.49 -0.60
C GLY A 220 4.51 1.40 -1.68
N VAL A 221 4.98 0.20 -1.36
CA VAL A 221 4.97 -0.95 -2.28
C VAL A 221 4.32 -2.18 -1.67
N GLY A 222 3.77 -3.03 -2.54
CA GLY A 222 3.15 -4.29 -2.15
C GLY A 222 2.46 -4.98 -3.33
N ALA A 223 1.98 -6.19 -3.08
CA ALA A 223 1.03 -6.91 -3.92
C ALA A 223 -0.38 -6.80 -3.34
N LEU A 224 -1.41 -7.13 -4.12
CA LEU A 224 -2.77 -7.32 -3.63
C LEU A 224 -2.97 -8.79 -3.29
N TYR A 225 -2.95 -9.08 -1.99
CA TYR A 225 -2.99 -10.45 -1.49
C TYR A 225 -4.36 -11.08 -1.71
N GLY A 226 -4.35 -12.28 -2.27
CA GLY A 226 -5.53 -13.02 -2.72
C GLY A 226 -5.69 -13.11 -4.24
N LEU A 227 -4.84 -12.43 -5.02
CA LEU A 227 -4.80 -12.61 -6.48
C LEU A 227 -3.98 -13.83 -6.92
N ASP A 228 -2.92 -14.15 -6.18
CA ASP A 228 -2.04 -15.30 -6.43
C ASP A 228 -1.43 -15.82 -5.13
N ASN A 229 -0.46 -16.75 -5.23
CA ASN A 229 0.28 -17.32 -4.11
C ASN A 229 0.99 -16.24 -3.28
N TRP A 230 0.46 -15.99 -2.09
CA TRP A 230 0.92 -14.91 -1.21
C TRP A 230 2.40 -15.01 -0.83
N ARG A 231 3.00 -16.21 -0.78
CA ARG A 231 4.42 -16.37 -0.42
C ARG A 231 5.33 -15.84 -1.51
N LYS A 232 5.02 -16.18 -2.77
CA LYS A 232 5.74 -15.67 -3.95
C LYS A 232 5.58 -14.15 -4.03
N GLU A 233 4.34 -13.68 -3.91
CA GLU A 233 4.00 -12.25 -3.96
C GLU A 233 4.69 -11.44 -2.85
N ALA A 234 4.73 -11.97 -1.63
CA ALA A 234 5.48 -11.36 -0.52
C ALA A 234 6.99 -11.34 -0.80
N TYR A 235 7.56 -12.44 -1.32
CA TYR A 235 8.97 -12.48 -1.66
C TYR A 235 9.34 -11.40 -2.68
N PHE A 236 8.61 -11.31 -3.79
CA PHE A 236 8.84 -10.27 -4.79
C PHE A 236 8.64 -8.85 -4.24
N SER A 237 7.58 -8.62 -3.46
CA SER A 237 7.33 -7.32 -2.83
C SER A 237 8.49 -6.87 -1.95
N GLY A 238 9.02 -7.78 -1.12
CA GLY A 238 10.16 -7.48 -0.25
C GLY A 238 11.45 -7.23 -1.04
N LEU A 239 11.69 -7.99 -2.10
CA LEU A 239 12.83 -7.75 -2.99
C LEU A 239 12.71 -6.43 -3.75
N HIS A 240 11.52 -6.04 -4.18
CA HIS A 240 11.30 -4.77 -4.86
C HIS A 240 11.59 -3.60 -3.92
N ALA A 241 11.08 -3.67 -2.70
CA ALA A 241 11.36 -2.69 -1.66
C ALA A 241 12.87 -2.60 -1.36
N ARG A 242 13.55 -3.74 -1.20
CA ARG A 242 15.01 -3.80 -1.01
C ARG A 242 15.76 -3.15 -2.18
N TYR A 243 15.39 -3.50 -3.41
CA TYR A 243 15.98 -2.93 -4.63
C TYR A 243 15.88 -1.40 -4.64
N ILE A 244 14.70 -0.84 -4.31
CA ILE A 244 14.52 0.61 -4.24
C ILE A 244 15.34 1.22 -3.10
N GLN A 245 15.42 0.59 -1.91
CA GLN A 245 16.28 1.07 -0.82
C GLN A 245 17.76 1.13 -1.20
N ASP A 246 18.23 0.13 -1.94
CA ASP A 246 19.64 0.03 -2.32
C ASP A 246 19.99 1.05 -3.42
N MET A 247 19.08 1.26 -4.38
CA MET A 247 19.25 2.22 -5.49
C MET A 247 19.00 3.68 -5.07
N PHE A 248 18.08 3.91 -4.15
CA PHE A 248 17.62 5.23 -3.71
C PHE A 248 17.61 5.32 -2.17
N PRO A 249 18.78 5.33 -1.51
CA PRO A 249 18.90 5.20 -0.04
C PRO A 249 18.32 6.36 0.77
N TYR A 250 17.97 7.47 0.11
CA TYR A 250 17.28 8.61 0.71
C TYR A 250 15.77 8.41 0.84
N MET A 251 15.19 7.40 0.20
CA MET A 251 13.74 7.20 0.20
C MET A 251 13.25 6.53 1.49
N GLU A 252 12.12 7.02 1.98
CA GLU A 252 11.31 6.29 2.96
C GLU A 252 10.52 5.20 2.24
N ILE A 253 10.65 3.96 2.71
CA ILE A 253 9.92 2.82 2.13
C ILE A 253 8.90 2.32 3.14
N SER A 254 7.68 2.05 2.66
CA SER A 254 6.62 1.42 3.45
C SER A 254 6.10 0.20 2.72
N MET A 255 5.95 -0.91 3.45
CA MET A 255 5.28 -2.09 2.92
C MET A 255 3.80 -2.03 3.23
N SER A 256 2.97 -2.36 2.24
CA SER A 256 1.53 -2.57 2.44
C SER A 256 1.18 -4.03 2.21
N VAL A 257 0.23 -4.55 2.99
CA VAL A 257 -0.31 -5.92 2.86
C VAL A 257 -1.82 -5.94 2.59
N PRO A 258 -2.33 -5.22 1.57
CA PRO A 258 -3.76 -5.17 1.32
C PRO A 258 -4.25 -6.55 0.87
N ARG A 259 -5.27 -7.08 1.56
CA ARG A 259 -6.05 -8.21 1.05
C ARG A 259 -7.14 -7.74 0.11
N ILE A 260 -7.48 -8.58 -0.87
CA ILE A 260 -8.67 -8.36 -1.69
C ILE A 260 -9.92 -8.28 -0.81
N ARG A 261 -10.83 -7.38 -1.18
CA ARG A 261 -12.06 -7.09 -0.45
C ARG A 261 -13.24 -7.17 -1.41
N PRO A 262 -14.46 -7.40 -0.91
CA PRO A 262 -15.66 -7.30 -1.74
C PRO A 262 -15.69 -5.96 -2.49
N HIS A 263 -16.03 -6.02 -3.77
CA HIS A 263 -16.05 -4.90 -4.69
C HIS A 263 -17.16 -5.10 -5.72
N ALA A 264 -17.53 -4.04 -6.45
CA ALA A 264 -18.43 -4.18 -7.60
C ALA A 264 -17.79 -5.03 -8.71
N GLY A 265 -18.55 -5.94 -9.31
CA GLY A 265 -18.08 -6.90 -10.31
C GLY A 265 -18.20 -8.35 -9.84
N SER A 266 -17.54 -9.28 -10.54
CA SER A 266 -17.77 -10.72 -10.38
C SER A 266 -16.48 -11.55 -10.31
N PHE A 267 -15.40 -11.00 -9.78
CA PHE A 267 -14.14 -11.74 -9.64
C PHE A 267 -14.22 -12.76 -8.50
N THR A 268 -14.03 -14.04 -8.85
CA THR A 268 -14.22 -15.16 -7.92
C THR A 268 -12.96 -15.99 -7.69
N ASP A 269 -11.92 -15.82 -8.51
CA ASP A 269 -10.63 -16.54 -8.38
C ASP A 269 -9.76 -15.91 -7.29
N ILE A 270 -10.27 -15.91 -6.05
CA ILE A 270 -9.60 -15.38 -4.88
C ILE A 270 -8.87 -16.52 -4.18
N LYS A 271 -7.55 -16.37 -4.01
CA LYS A 271 -6.72 -17.27 -3.19
C LYS A 271 -6.87 -16.89 -1.73
N ASP A 272 -7.02 -17.89 -0.87
CA ASP A 272 -7.17 -17.66 0.57
C ASP A 272 -5.87 -17.10 1.18
N VAL A 273 -6.01 -16.06 2.00
CA VAL A 273 -4.94 -15.45 2.79
C VAL A 273 -5.53 -15.12 4.15
N ASN A 274 -5.39 -16.05 5.08
CA ASN A 274 -5.90 -15.89 6.43
C ASN A 274 -5.04 -14.92 7.27
N ASP A 275 -5.50 -14.60 8.47
CA ASP A 275 -4.84 -13.64 9.36
C ASP A 275 -3.43 -14.07 9.78
N ARG A 276 -3.21 -15.38 9.97
CA ARG A 276 -1.88 -15.91 10.28
C ARG A 276 -0.90 -15.67 9.13
N ASN A 277 -1.35 -15.84 7.89
CA ASN A 277 -0.53 -15.57 6.71
C ASN A 277 -0.22 -14.07 6.58
N LEU A 278 -1.21 -13.20 6.78
CA LEU A 278 -1.00 -11.74 6.78
C LEU A 278 0.03 -11.32 7.83
N VAL A 279 -0.10 -11.84 9.06
CA VAL A 279 0.87 -11.62 10.14
C VAL A 279 2.25 -12.11 9.73
N GLN A 280 2.37 -13.32 9.17
CA GLN A 280 3.66 -13.86 8.71
C GLN A 280 4.34 -12.93 7.70
N ILE A 281 3.60 -12.44 6.71
CA ILE A 281 4.10 -11.52 5.68
C ILE A 281 4.63 -10.24 6.33
N MET A 282 3.82 -9.61 7.20
CA MET A 282 4.21 -8.37 7.88
C MET A 282 5.48 -8.55 8.72
N LEU A 283 5.56 -9.64 9.47
CA LEU A 283 6.71 -9.95 10.31
C LEU A 283 7.96 -10.22 9.46
N ALA A 284 7.84 -11.01 8.40
CA ALA A 284 8.94 -11.28 7.47
C ALA A 284 9.46 -9.98 6.82
N PHE A 285 8.55 -9.09 6.37
CA PHE A 285 8.92 -7.76 5.88
C PHE A 285 9.66 -6.94 6.93
N LYS A 286 9.13 -6.86 8.16
CA LYS A 286 9.74 -6.04 9.20
C LYS A 286 11.13 -6.52 9.60
N ILE A 287 11.35 -7.84 9.64
CA ILE A 287 12.65 -8.42 9.96
C ILE A 287 13.64 -8.22 8.81
N PHE A 288 13.20 -8.39 7.56
CA PHE A 288 14.05 -8.23 6.37
C PHE A 288 14.40 -6.76 6.09
N LEU A 289 13.43 -5.86 6.20
CA LEU A 289 13.51 -4.43 5.87
C LEU A 289 13.39 -3.59 7.15
N LYS A 290 14.41 -3.63 8.02
CA LYS A 290 14.36 -3.01 9.36
C LYS A 290 13.87 -1.55 9.37
N ARG A 291 14.31 -0.77 8.38
CA ARG A 291 14.02 0.66 8.20
C ARG A 291 12.73 0.93 7.42
N SER A 292 12.02 -0.08 6.92
CA SER A 292 10.74 0.15 6.25
C SER A 292 9.62 0.32 7.28
N GLY A 293 8.69 1.21 6.96
CA GLY A 293 7.39 1.27 7.61
C GLY A 293 6.52 0.07 7.21
N ILE A 294 5.48 -0.18 8.01
CA ILE A 294 4.40 -1.12 7.65
C ILE A 294 3.08 -0.36 7.75
N ASN A 295 2.32 -0.41 6.66
CA ASN A 295 1.03 0.25 6.53
C ASN A 295 -0.13 -0.75 6.62
N VAL A 296 -1.11 -0.44 7.46
CA VAL A 296 -2.34 -1.25 7.63
C VAL A 296 -3.57 -0.38 7.37
N THR A 297 -4.48 -0.90 6.55
CA THR A 297 -5.66 -0.15 6.07
C THR A 297 -6.96 -0.69 6.65
N THR A 298 -8.06 0.04 6.45
CA THR A 298 -9.43 -0.38 6.79
C THR A 298 -9.94 -1.54 5.95
N ARG A 299 -9.13 -2.15 5.06
CA ARG A 299 -9.43 -3.48 4.50
C ARG A 299 -9.55 -4.52 5.62
N GLU A 300 -8.78 -4.34 6.68
CA GLU A 300 -8.72 -5.25 7.82
C GLU A 300 -9.70 -4.86 8.92
N ALA A 301 -10.25 -5.87 9.61
CA ALA A 301 -11.21 -5.68 10.70
C ALA A 301 -10.57 -5.00 11.92
N ALA A 302 -11.37 -4.29 12.70
CA ALA A 302 -10.91 -3.54 13.87
C ALA A 302 -10.06 -4.37 14.84
N GLU A 303 -10.50 -5.57 15.18
CA GLU A 303 -9.79 -6.47 16.10
C GLU A 303 -8.41 -6.87 15.58
N LEU A 304 -8.31 -7.27 14.31
CA LEU A 304 -7.03 -7.61 13.71
C LEU A 304 -6.10 -6.39 13.72
N ARG A 305 -6.58 -5.24 13.26
CA ARG A 305 -5.79 -4.00 13.22
C ARG A 305 -5.22 -3.61 14.58
N ASP A 306 -6.02 -3.75 15.64
CA ASP A 306 -5.62 -3.47 17.01
C ASP A 306 -4.50 -4.41 17.48
N ASN A 307 -4.54 -5.67 17.07
CA ASN A 307 -3.54 -6.68 17.41
C ASN A 307 -2.28 -6.63 16.54
N LEU A 308 -2.36 -6.01 15.36
CA LEU A 308 -1.21 -5.80 14.47
C LEU A 308 -0.28 -4.67 14.94
N ILE A 309 -0.78 -3.68 15.70
CA ILE A 309 0.01 -2.52 16.16
C ILE A 309 1.40 -2.89 16.71
N PRO A 310 1.54 -3.79 17.70
CA PRO A 310 2.85 -4.13 18.24
C PRO A 310 3.76 -4.90 17.28
N LEU A 311 3.25 -5.39 16.15
CA LEU A 311 3.98 -6.21 15.19
C LEU A 311 4.77 -5.38 14.17
N GLY A 312 4.89 -4.07 14.40
CA GLY A 312 5.71 -3.17 13.61
C GLY A 312 4.95 -2.27 12.65
N VAL A 313 3.65 -2.09 12.86
CA VAL A 313 2.84 -1.09 12.16
C VAL A 313 3.34 0.32 12.50
N THR A 314 3.58 1.11 11.47
CA THR A 314 4.06 2.50 11.60
C THR A 314 3.09 3.50 11.01
N LYS A 315 2.22 3.07 10.09
CA LYS A 315 1.16 3.90 9.49
C LYS A 315 -0.16 3.14 9.50
N ILE A 316 -1.25 3.85 9.78
CA ILE A 316 -2.57 3.24 9.80
C ILE A 316 -3.66 4.22 9.35
N SER A 317 -4.56 3.78 8.48
CA SER A 317 -5.64 4.65 7.96
C SER A 317 -6.79 4.80 8.96
N ALA A 318 -7.35 5.99 9.18
CA ALA A 318 -8.46 6.20 10.13
C ALA A 318 -9.52 7.14 9.56
N GLY A 319 -10.79 6.98 9.98
CA GLY A 319 -11.90 7.77 9.43
C GLY A 319 -11.96 7.68 7.92
N VAL A 320 -11.91 6.47 7.38
CA VAL A 320 -11.79 6.23 5.94
C VAL A 320 -13.16 6.22 5.27
N SER A 321 -13.26 6.89 4.13
CA SER A 321 -14.22 6.55 3.08
C SER A 321 -13.46 6.18 1.79
N THR A 322 -13.98 5.19 1.08
CA THR A 322 -13.47 4.72 -0.21
C THR A 322 -14.33 5.18 -1.39
N GLU A 323 -15.30 6.06 -1.13
CA GLU A 323 -16.22 6.68 -2.09
C GLU A 323 -15.65 8.01 -2.59
N VAL A 324 -15.99 8.38 -3.83
CA VAL A 324 -15.59 9.70 -4.36
C VAL A 324 -16.46 10.78 -3.74
N GLY A 325 -15.88 11.66 -2.92
CA GLY A 325 -16.62 12.65 -2.15
C GLY A 325 -17.17 12.12 -0.81
N GLY A 326 -16.66 10.99 -0.32
CA GLY A 326 -17.22 10.29 0.84
C GLY A 326 -17.09 10.99 2.19
N HIS A 327 -16.31 12.07 2.32
CA HIS A 327 -16.12 12.78 3.60
C HIS A 327 -17.06 13.97 3.81
N SER A 328 -17.64 14.52 2.73
CA SER A 328 -18.39 15.78 2.76
C SER A 328 -19.64 15.78 1.88
N CYS A 329 -19.70 14.98 0.81
CA CYS A 329 -20.90 14.89 -0.02
C CYS A 329 -21.99 14.08 0.71
N LYS A 330 -23.26 14.40 0.41
CA LYS A 330 -24.39 13.54 0.79
C LYS A 330 -24.29 12.20 0.05
N ALA A 331 -24.84 11.15 0.64
CA ALA A 331 -24.79 9.79 0.08
C ALA A 331 -25.27 9.71 -1.40
N GLU A 332 -26.30 10.48 -1.76
CA GLU A 332 -26.85 10.55 -3.12
C GLU A 332 -25.92 11.19 -4.15
N ASP A 333 -24.97 12.01 -3.68
CA ASP A 333 -24.00 12.72 -4.52
C ASP A 333 -22.62 12.03 -4.53
N GLN A 334 -22.46 10.88 -3.87
CA GLN A 334 -21.17 10.19 -3.79
C GLN A 334 -20.94 9.29 -5.00
N GLY A 335 -19.68 9.22 -5.45
CA GLY A 335 -19.27 8.20 -6.41
C GLY A 335 -19.08 6.85 -5.73
N GLU A 336 -19.28 5.78 -6.49
CA GLU A 336 -19.17 4.41 -5.98
C GLU A 336 -17.83 4.17 -5.28
N LYS A 337 -17.86 3.35 -4.23
CA LYS A 337 -16.67 2.90 -3.50
C LYS A 337 -15.81 1.96 -4.33
N GLN A 338 -14.50 2.00 -4.09
CA GLN A 338 -13.58 1.05 -4.72
C GLN A 338 -13.74 -0.38 -4.16
N PHE A 339 -13.96 -0.51 -2.85
CA PHE A 339 -14.13 -1.77 -2.12
C PHE A 339 -14.84 -1.54 -0.77
N GLU A 340 -15.29 -2.62 -0.13
CA GLU A 340 -15.88 -2.57 1.22
C GLU A 340 -14.83 -2.51 2.34
N ILE A 341 -14.93 -1.48 3.20
CA ILE A 341 -14.12 -1.34 4.42
C ILE A 341 -14.63 -2.25 5.56
N SER A 342 -13.72 -2.74 6.39
CA SER A 342 -13.97 -3.61 7.55
C SER A 342 -13.87 -2.88 8.90
N ASP A 343 -13.35 -1.65 8.90
CA ASP A 343 -13.23 -0.83 10.11
C ASP A 343 -13.69 0.58 9.81
N LYS A 344 -14.75 1.01 10.50
CA LYS A 344 -15.44 2.28 10.30
C LYS A 344 -15.10 3.31 11.39
N ARG A 345 -14.16 2.99 12.29
CA ARG A 345 -13.79 3.87 13.40
C ARG A 345 -13.23 5.20 12.90
N SER A 346 -13.65 6.26 13.57
CA SER A 346 -13.18 7.62 13.37
C SER A 346 -11.70 7.79 13.74
N VAL A 347 -11.12 8.92 13.33
CA VAL A 347 -9.75 9.31 13.72
C VAL A 347 -9.58 9.35 15.24
N LYS A 348 -10.60 9.83 15.97
CA LYS A 348 -10.58 9.88 17.44
C LYS A 348 -10.54 8.49 18.05
N GLU A 349 -11.41 7.58 17.61
CA GLU A 349 -11.47 6.21 18.14
C GLU A 349 -10.17 5.44 17.89
N ILE A 350 -9.57 5.57 16.70
CA ILE A 350 -8.26 4.97 16.40
C ILE A 350 -7.17 5.60 17.27
N SER A 351 -7.19 6.92 17.47
CA SER A 351 -6.23 7.61 18.33
C SER A 351 -6.32 7.14 19.78
N ASP A 352 -7.54 6.99 20.31
CA ASP A 352 -7.79 6.53 21.67
C ASP A 352 -7.37 5.05 21.83
N MET A 353 -7.63 4.20 20.83
CA MET A 353 -7.15 2.82 20.78
C MET A 353 -5.62 2.74 20.84
N LEU A 354 -4.92 3.55 20.04
CA LEU A 354 -3.45 3.60 20.04
C LEU A 354 -2.91 4.02 21.42
N LYS A 355 -3.48 5.07 22.02
CA LYS A 355 -3.10 5.53 23.36
C LYS A 355 -3.34 4.47 24.43
N ALA A 356 -4.46 3.76 24.37
CA ALA A 356 -4.77 2.67 25.30
C ALA A 356 -3.76 1.52 25.22
N LYS A 357 -3.17 1.27 24.03
CA LYS A 357 -2.08 0.31 23.83
C LYS A 357 -0.68 0.90 24.14
N GLY A 358 -0.61 2.16 24.58
CA GLY A 358 0.63 2.85 24.89
C GLY A 358 1.41 3.36 23.67
N TYR A 359 0.74 3.52 22.52
CA TYR A 359 1.30 4.12 21.30
C TYR A 359 0.91 5.59 21.16
N CYS A 360 1.73 6.35 20.45
CA CYS A 360 1.52 7.75 20.16
C CYS A 360 0.89 7.90 18.76
N PRO A 361 -0.39 8.29 18.65
CA PRO A 361 -0.98 8.63 17.36
C PRO A 361 -0.35 9.93 16.84
N VAL A 362 0.23 9.89 15.65
CA VAL A 362 0.91 11.02 15.01
C VAL A 362 0.06 11.53 13.86
N MET A 363 -0.41 12.77 13.97
CA MET A 363 -1.19 13.41 12.91
C MET A 363 -0.33 14.09 11.85
N LYS A 364 0.91 14.43 12.22
CA LYS A 364 1.89 15.17 11.42
C LYS A 364 3.31 14.86 11.91
N ASP A 365 4.11 14.30 11.04
CA ASP A 365 5.55 14.02 11.17
C ASP A 365 6.36 14.53 9.95
N TRP A 366 5.70 15.18 9.00
CA TRP A 366 6.27 15.69 7.77
C TRP A 366 5.88 17.16 7.59
N GLU A 367 6.80 17.94 7.02
CA GLU A 367 6.55 19.28 6.50
C GLU A 367 7.55 19.54 5.37
N TYR A 368 7.08 20.12 4.26
CA TYR A 368 7.98 20.62 3.22
C TYR A 368 8.54 21.95 3.72
N VAL A 369 9.85 22.01 3.98
CA VAL A 369 10.56 23.22 4.44
C VAL A 369 11.00 24.06 3.25
#